data_AF-A0A0R2NXV7-F1
#
_entry.id   AF-A0A0R2NXV7-F1
#
_cell.length_a   1.000
_cell.length_b   1.000
_cell.length_c   1.000
_cell.angle_alpha   90.00
_cell.angle_beta   90.00
_cell.angle_gamma   90.00
#
_symmetry.space_group_name_H-M   'P 1'
#
loop_
_entity.id
_entity.type
_entity.pdbx_description
1 polymer ?
#
loop_
_entity_poly.entity_id
_entity_poly.type
_entity_poly.pdbx_seq_one_letter_code
_entity_poly.pdbx_strand_id
1 'polypeptide(L)'
;MEETLKLKKIVVALAATSLIAQMSLANASFYSDPGSAVTLTILHNNDGESALLPDRSFKTAQGTLIFGSAAAFSSVMKREVKAAKSARNALLSVYAGDS
;
A
#
# COMPACT_ATOMS: atom_id res chain seq x y z
N MET A 1 -12.31 -39.03 -52.91
CA MET A 1 -11.13 -38.20 -52.56
C MET A 1 -11.53 -36.92 -51.82
N GLU A 2 -12.69 -36.34 -52.10
CA GLU A 2 -13.17 -35.12 -51.44
C GLU A 2 -13.63 -35.33 -49.97
N GLU A 3 -14.35 -36.43 -49.71
CA GLU A 3 -14.83 -36.83 -48.37
C GLU A 3 -13.68 -37.07 -47.37
N THR A 4 -12.61 -37.73 -47.81
CA THR A 4 -11.44 -38.02 -46.96
C THR A 4 -10.65 -36.75 -46.60
N LEU A 5 -10.71 -35.72 -47.45
CA LEU A 5 -10.10 -34.43 -47.19
C LEU A 5 -10.92 -33.59 -46.20
N LYS A 6 -12.26 -33.69 -46.25
CA LYS A 6 -13.17 -33.04 -45.28
C LYS A 6 -13.00 -33.62 -43.88
N LEU A 7 -12.95 -34.95 -43.74
CA LEU A 7 -12.69 -35.60 -42.45
C LEU A 7 -11.34 -35.20 -41.85
N LYS A 8 -10.27 -35.15 -42.65
CA LYS A 8 -8.94 -34.73 -42.16
C LYS A 8 -8.94 -33.29 -41.65
N LYS A 9 -9.62 -32.38 -42.34
CA LYS A 9 -9.75 -30.98 -41.89
C LYS A 9 -10.54 -30.84 -40.59
N ILE A 10 -11.60 -31.64 -40.41
CA ILE A 10 -12.38 -31.66 -39.18
C ILE A 10 -11.54 -32.17 -38.01
N VAL A 11 -10.79 -33.26 -38.19
CA VAL A 11 -9.92 -33.82 -37.15
C VAL A 11 -8.82 -32.83 -36.74
N VAL A 12 -8.22 -32.13 -37.72
CA VAL A 12 -7.20 -31.10 -37.45
C VAL A 12 -7.80 -29.89 -36.71
N ALA A 13 -9.02 -29.46 -37.10
CA ALA A 13 -9.71 -28.36 -36.43
C ALA A 13 -10.10 -28.71 -34.98
N LEU A 14 -10.51 -29.96 -34.72
CA LEU A 14 -10.87 -30.45 -33.38
C LEU A 14 -9.63 -30.60 -32.48
N ALA A 15 -8.52 -31.10 -33.03
CA ALA A 15 -7.26 -31.20 -32.31
C ALA A 15 -6.71 -29.80 -31.95
N ALA A 16 -6.76 -28.84 -32.88
CA ALA A 16 -6.31 -27.47 -32.65
C ALA A 16 -7.14 -26.73 -31.57
N THR A 17 -8.46 -26.92 -31.55
CA THR A 17 -9.32 -26.33 -30.50
C THR A 17 -9.08 -26.93 -29.12
N SER A 18 -8.73 -28.23 -29.03
CA SER A 18 -8.43 -28.88 -27.75
C SER A 18 -7.12 -28.39 -27.10
N LEU A 19 -6.10 -28.04 -27.89
CA LEU A 19 -4.83 -27.50 -27.37
C LEU A 19 -4.96 -26.03 -26.92
N ILE A 20 -5.75 -25.21 -27.63
CA ILE A 20 -5.94 -23.79 -27.30
C ILE A 20 -6.82 -23.62 -26.05
N ALA A 21 -7.82 -24.49 -25.87
CA ALA A 21 -8.70 -24.46 -24.71
C ALA A 21 -7.97 -24.79 -23.39
N GLN A 22 -6.95 -25.65 -23.43
CA GLN A 22 -6.17 -25.99 -22.23
C GLN A 22 -5.19 -24.89 -21.81
N MET A 23 -4.65 -24.12 -22.76
CA MET A 23 -3.72 -23.02 -22.47
C MET A 23 -4.41 -21.76 -21.90
N SER A 24 -5.71 -21.58 -22.16
CA SER A 24 -6.45 -20.38 -21.73
C SER A 24 -7.04 -20.48 -20.32
N LEU A 25 -7.29 -21.68 -19.80
CA LEU A 25 -7.85 -21.87 -18.45
C LEU A 25 -6.78 -22.16 -17.38
N ALA A 26 -5.66 -22.81 -17.73
CA ALA A 26 -4.60 -23.13 -16.77
C ALA A 26 -3.79 -21.89 -16.34
N ASN A 27 -3.76 -20.84 -17.18
CA ASN A 27 -3.07 -19.58 -16.91
C ASN A 27 -3.97 -18.47 -16.36
N ALA A 28 -5.27 -18.71 -16.20
CA ALA A 28 -6.15 -17.89 -15.38
C ALA A 28 -6.04 -18.32 -13.90
N SER A 29 -4.82 -18.62 -13.44
CA SER A 29 -4.51 -18.58 -12.03
C SER A 29 -4.71 -17.13 -11.60
N PHE A 30 -5.86 -16.85 -10.98
CA PHE A 30 -6.03 -15.63 -10.21
C PHE A 30 -4.82 -15.54 -9.28
N TYR A 31 -4.01 -14.51 -9.47
CA TYR A 31 -3.00 -14.15 -8.49
C TYR A 31 -3.77 -13.69 -7.25
N SER A 32 -4.13 -14.63 -6.38
CA SER A 32 -4.47 -14.34 -5.01
C SER A 32 -3.17 -14.45 -4.24
N ASP A 33 -2.44 -13.35 -4.12
CA ASP A 33 -1.62 -13.20 -2.92
C ASP A 33 -2.63 -13.03 -1.78
N PRO A 34 -2.80 -14.02 -0.89
CA PRO A 34 -3.68 -13.86 0.27
C PRO A 34 -3.26 -12.69 1.16
N GLY A 35 -2.09 -12.10 0.89
CA GLY A 35 -1.44 -11.10 1.70
C GLY A 35 -0.82 -11.78 2.91
N SER A 36 0.39 -11.39 3.27
CA SER A 36 0.84 -11.59 4.65
C SER A 36 0.20 -10.50 5.53
N ALA A 37 -0.18 -10.85 6.75
CA ALA A 37 -0.64 -9.84 7.70
C ALA A 37 0.47 -8.80 7.91
N VAL A 38 0.16 -7.53 7.61
CA VAL A 38 1.08 -6.41 7.78
C VAL A 38 0.65 -5.57 8.97
N THR A 39 1.63 -5.07 9.74
CA THR A 39 1.37 -4.02 10.73
C THR A 39 1.57 -2.68 10.05
N LEU A 40 0.53 -1.84 10.05
CA LEU A 40 0.57 -0.49 9.52
C LEU A 40 0.76 0.53 10.65
N THR A 41 1.79 1.36 10.55
CA THR A 41 1.97 2.55 11.38
C THR A 41 1.46 3.78 10.61
N ILE A 42 0.49 4.47 11.18
CA ILE A 42 -0.04 5.73 10.64
C ILE A 42 0.49 6.87 11.50
N LEU A 43 1.21 7.80 10.88
CA LEU A 43 1.60 9.07 11.47
C LEU A 43 0.73 10.16 10.86
N HIS A 44 0.04 10.95 11.68
CA HIS A 44 -0.85 11.99 11.16
C HIS A 44 -0.65 13.32 11.88
N ASN A 45 -0.92 14.40 11.15
CA ASN A 45 -1.12 15.74 11.70
C ASN A 45 -2.31 16.42 11.03
N ASN A 46 -2.91 17.36 11.73
CA ASN A 46 -4.14 18.08 11.36
C ASN A 46 -4.06 19.52 11.87
N ASP A 47 -4.80 20.45 11.24
CA ASP A 47 -5.00 21.84 11.70
C ASP A 47 -3.68 22.47 12.17
N GLY A 48 -2.72 22.51 11.24
CA GLY A 48 -1.41 23.10 11.50
C GLY A 48 -1.48 24.62 11.69
N GLU A 49 -2.44 25.30 11.03
CA GLU A 49 -2.78 26.72 11.24
C GLU A 49 -1.54 27.63 11.25
N SER A 50 -0.55 27.32 10.42
CA SER A 50 0.76 27.99 10.35
C SER A 50 1.53 28.08 11.68
N ALA A 51 1.26 27.18 12.63
CA ALA A 51 1.93 27.08 13.94
C ALA A 51 3.36 26.53 13.81
N LEU A 52 4.26 27.33 13.22
CA LEU A 52 5.65 26.96 12.96
C LEU A 52 6.53 27.05 14.20
N LEU A 53 6.20 27.98 15.09
CA LEU A 53 6.94 28.27 16.33
C LEU A 53 6.27 27.60 17.53
N PRO A 54 7.00 27.42 18.65
CA PRO A 54 6.42 26.90 19.88
C PRO A 54 5.68 28.03 20.62
N ASP A 55 4.53 28.41 20.09
CA ASP A 55 3.66 29.48 20.58
C ASP A 55 2.69 28.99 21.67
N ARG A 56 2.58 27.68 21.86
CA ARG A 56 1.74 27.06 22.90
C ARG A 56 2.56 26.80 24.15
N SER A 57 2.01 27.23 25.29
CA SER A 57 2.57 26.93 26.60
C SER A 57 1.49 26.49 27.58
N PHE A 58 1.88 25.63 28.50
CA PHE A 58 1.01 25.12 29.56
C PHE A 58 1.72 25.26 30.91
N LYS A 59 1.04 25.83 31.91
CA LYS A 59 1.57 25.95 33.26
C LYS A 59 1.35 24.64 34.00
N THR A 60 2.42 24.04 34.51
CA THR A 60 2.40 22.86 35.37
C THR A 60 2.92 23.22 36.76
N ALA A 61 2.76 22.31 37.73
CA ALA A 61 3.34 22.47 39.06
C ALA A 61 4.88 22.55 39.03
N GLN A 62 5.52 22.05 37.97
CA GLN A 62 6.96 21.99 37.79
C GLN A 62 7.53 23.11 36.91
N GLY A 63 6.67 23.97 36.33
CA GLY A 63 7.10 25.09 35.51
C GLY A 63 6.23 25.33 34.29
N THR A 64 6.80 25.95 33.26
CA THR A 64 6.10 26.20 31.99
C THR A 64 6.53 25.14 30.98
N LEU A 65 5.60 24.30 30.54
CA LEU A 65 5.80 23.41 29.42
C LEU A 65 5.59 24.19 28.12
N ILE A 66 6.59 24.17 27.25
CA ILE A 66 6.53 24.75 25.90
C ILE A 66 6.39 23.58 24.92
N PHE A 67 5.43 23.67 24.00
CA PHE A 67 5.14 22.58 23.07
C PHE A 67 4.67 23.10 21.70
N GLY A 68 4.58 22.19 20.72
CA GLY A 68 4.34 22.55 19.32
C GLY A 68 5.64 22.82 18.56
N SER A 69 5.56 23.66 17.52
CA SER A 69 6.60 23.93 16.51
C SER A 69 6.83 22.85 15.46
N ALA A 70 7.17 23.31 14.25
CA ALA A 70 7.55 22.45 13.14
C ALA A 70 8.85 21.66 13.41
N ALA A 71 9.78 22.22 14.19
CA ALA A 71 11.05 21.58 14.52
C ALA A 71 10.87 20.38 15.46
N ALA A 72 10.06 20.54 16.52
CA ALA A 72 9.74 19.45 17.43
C ALA A 72 8.94 18.36 16.72
N PHE A 73 7.94 18.76 15.92
CA PHE A 73 7.17 17.83 15.09
C PHE A 73 8.06 17.02 14.14
N SER A 74 8.95 17.68 13.40
CA SER A 74 9.91 17.00 12.50
C SER A 74 10.81 16.00 13.24
N SER A 75 11.24 16.35 14.44
CA SER A 75 12.08 15.48 15.27
C SER A 75 11.33 14.22 15.72
N VAL A 76 10.07 14.37 16.15
CA VAL A 76 9.20 13.24 16.51
C VAL A 76 8.91 12.39 15.29
N MET A 77 8.50 12.98 14.16
CA MET A 77 8.23 12.27 12.92
C MET A 77 9.43 11.42 12.49
N LYS A 78 10.64 12.00 12.47
CA LYS A 78 11.86 11.25 12.11
C LYS A 78 12.12 10.06 13.05
N ARG A 79 11.90 10.24 14.35
CA ARG A 79 12.03 9.17 15.35
C ARG A 79 11.02 8.04 15.12
N GLU A 80 9.75 8.38 14.93
CA GLU A 80 8.69 7.38 14.73
C GLU A 80 8.83 6.64 13.39
N VAL A 81 9.23 7.35 12.33
CA VAL A 81 9.56 6.72 11.03
C VAL A 81 10.70 5.72 11.18
N LYS A 82 11.75 6.07 11.95
CA LYS A 82 12.86 5.16 12.23
C LYS A 82 12.38 3.93 13.01
N ALA A 83 11.56 4.12 14.03
CA ALA A 83 11.01 3.03 14.84
C ALA A 83 10.13 2.07 14.01
N ALA A 84 9.22 2.60 13.20
CA ALA A 84 8.36 1.81 12.32
C ALA A 84 9.16 0.97 11.31
N LYS A 85 10.21 1.57 10.71
CA LYS A 85 11.12 0.86 9.81
C LYS A 85 11.90 -0.24 10.54
N SER A 86 12.41 0.03 11.74
CA SER A 86 13.10 -0.98 12.56
C SER A 86 12.18 -2.15 12.94
N ALA A 87 10.89 -1.90 13.13
CA ALA A 87 9.88 -2.93 13.40
C ALA A 87 9.39 -3.67 12.14
N ARG A 88 9.84 -3.26 10.94
CA ARG A 88 9.36 -3.76 9.64
C ARG A 88 7.86 -3.53 9.40
N ASN A 89 7.32 -2.45 9.97
CA ASN A 89 5.95 -2.03 9.72
C ASN A 89 5.83 -1.33 8.36
N ALA A 90 4.67 -1.45 7.73
CA ALA A 90 4.25 -0.50 6.70
C ALA A 90 4.07 0.89 7.34
N LEU A 91 4.32 1.96 6.59
CA LEU A 91 4.27 3.32 7.10
C LEU A 91 3.45 4.22 6.17
N LEU A 92 2.48 4.93 6.75
CA LEU A 92 1.73 6.00 6.08
C LEU A 92 1.86 7.28 6.89
N SER A 93 2.31 8.37 6.26
CA SER A 93 2.35 9.70 6.86
C SER A 93 1.30 10.58 6.17
N VAL A 94 0.36 11.12 6.94
CA VAL A 94 -0.78 11.90 6.41
C VAL A 94 -0.81 13.29 7.03
N TYR A 95 -1.08 14.29 6.21
CA TYR A 95 -1.43 15.63 6.66
C TYR A 95 -2.88 15.91 6.25
N ALA A 96 -3.77 16.15 7.22
CA ALA A 96 -5.22 16.14 7.00
C ALA A 96 -5.80 17.47 6.50
N GLY A 97 -4.99 18.52 6.36
CA GLY A 97 -5.41 19.83 5.87
C GLY A 97 -5.25 20.92 6.93
N ASP A 98 -5.70 22.13 6.56
CA ASP A 98 -5.69 23.34 7.39
C ASP A 98 -4.29 23.74 7.88
N SER A 99 -3.41 24.01 6.90
CA SER A 99 -1.98 24.33 7.08
C SER A 99 -1.68 25.80 7.23
#